data_AF-A0A6I6K3Q5-F1
#
_entry.id   AF-A0A6I6K3Q5-F1
#
_cell.length_a   1.000
_cell.length_b   1.000
_cell.length_c   1.000
_cell.angle_alpha   90.00
_cell.angle_beta   90.00
_cell.angle_gamma   90.00
#
_symmetry.space_group_name_H-M   'P 1'
#
loop_
_entity.id
_entity.type
_entity.pdbx_description
1 polymer ?
#
loop_
_entity_poly.entity_id
_entity_poly.type
_entity_poly.pdbx_seq_one_letter_code
_entity_poly.pdbx_strand_id
1 'polypeptide(L)'
;MNDKIHIDLLVNSERVKLDQLSEFKVGLKISCDGEESIPFDISDTKLFVNNEQCVVWDLTVQNGTITNLKILCGKPARIEWPLGKGLFSSSGNYRLKLKWFDLVREKEIVVEE
;
A
#
# COMPACT_ATOMS: atom_id res chain seq x y z
N MET A 1 -19.06 9.36 -5.82
CA MET A 1 -17.91 10.27 -6.09
C MET A 1 -16.58 9.51 -6.12
N ASN A 2 -16.48 8.31 -5.50
CA ASN A 2 -15.29 7.45 -5.54
C ASN A 2 -15.24 6.43 -6.69
N ASP A 3 -16.29 6.28 -7.50
CA ASP A 3 -16.38 5.22 -8.53
C ASP A 3 -15.38 5.37 -9.68
N LYS A 4 -14.71 6.52 -9.78
CA LYS A 4 -13.69 6.80 -10.79
C LYS A 4 -12.27 6.50 -10.33
N ILE A 5 -12.03 6.26 -9.03
CA ILE A 5 -10.68 6.02 -8.50
C ILE A 5 -10.50 4.52 -8.29
N HIS A 6 -9.44 3.98 -8.89
CA HIS A 6 -9.00 2.60 -8.72
C HIS A 6 -7.72 2.59 -7.90
N ILE A 7 -7.68 1.73 -6.90
CA ILE A 7 -6.52 1.55 -6.03
C ILE A 7 -6.15 0.07 -6.02
N ASP A 8 -4.86 -0.21 -6.21
CA ASP A 8 -4.27 -1.53 -6.05
C ASP A 8 -3.21 -1.52 -4.96
N LEU A 9 -3.21 -2.57 -4.14
CA LEU A 9 -2.12 -2.86 -3.21
C LEU A 9 -0.92 -3.41 -3.99
N LEU A 10 0.22 -2.73 -3.86
CA LEU A 10 1.47 -3.14 -4.48
C LEU A 10 2.39 -3.79 -3.45
N VAL A 11 3.05 -4.84 -3.89
CA VAL A 11 4.23 -5.44 -3.23
C VAL A 11 5.25 -5.76 -4.31
N ASN A 12 6.54 -5.67 -4.00
CA ASN A 12 7.59 -6.03 -4.95
C ASN A 12 7.80 -7.55 -5.08
N SER A 13 7.37 -8.33 -4.09
CA SER A 13 7.36 -9.79 -4.16
C SER A 13 6.24 -10.37 -3.28
N GLU A 14 5.74 -11.55 -3.63
CA GLU A 14 4.82 -12.34 -2.79
C GLU A 14 5.58 -13.37 -1.93
N ARG A 15 6.88 -13.53 -2.18
CA ARG A 15 7.79 -14.34 -1.37
C ARG A 15 9.08 -13.57 -1.08
N VAL A 16 9.49 -13.49 0.17
CA VAL A 16 10.68 -12.73 0.57
C VAL A 16 11.43 -13.47 1.66
N LYS A 17 12.77 -13.45 1.61
CA LYS A 17 13.58 -14.02 2.69
C LYS A 17 13.69 -13.05 3.86
N LEU A 18 13.88 -13.60 5.06
CA LEU A 18 13.96 -12.83 6.30
C LEU A 18 15.12 -11.82 6.28
N ASP A 19 16.26 -12.18 5.67
CA ASP A 19 17.41 -11.31 5.48
C ASP A 19 17.19 -10.19 4.44
N GLN A 20 16.17 -10.32 3.58
CA GLN A 20 15.82 -9.38 2.53
C GLN A 20 14.66 -8.44 2.92
N LEU A 21 14.16 -8.49 4.15
CA LEU A 21 13.02 -7.67 4.58
C LEU A 21 13.24 -6.15 4.48
N SER A 22 14.49 -5.66 4.49
CA SER A 22 14.77 -4.24 4.23
C SER A 22 14.50 -3.80 2.80
N GLU A 23 14.46 -4.74 1.85
CA GLU A 23 14.22 -4.47 0.44
C GLU A 23 12.76 -4.70 0.05
N PHE A 24 11.96 -5.30 0.92
CA PHE A 24 10.53 -5.50 0.67
C PHE A 24 9.80 -4.16 0.66
N LYS A 25 9.17 -3.88 -0.47
CA LYS A 25 8.41 -2.66 -0.70
C LYS A 25 6.93 -2.97 -0.71
N VAL A 26 6.17 -2.18 0.03
CA VAL A 26 4.72 -2.14 -0.04
C VAL A 26 4.29 -0.76 -0.50
N GLY A 27 3.18 -0.70 -1.21
CA GLY A 27 2.70 0.57 -1.71
C GLY A 27 1.34 0.46 -2.34
N LEU A 28 1.04 1.45 -3.17
CA LEU A 28 -0.23 1.56 -3.85
C LEU A 28 -0.06 2.12 -5.25
N LYS A 29 -0.89 1.62 -6.14
CA LYS A 29 -1.11 2.19 -7.47
C LYS A 29 -2.47 2.86 -7.44
N ILE A 30 -2.52 4.11 -7.85
CA ILE A 30 -3.76 4.87 -7.96
C ILE A 30 -3.94 5.24 -9.41
N SER A 31 -5.11 4.96 -9.96
CA SER A 31 -5.53 5.43 -11.28
C SER A 31 -6.93 6.00 -11.19
N CYS A 32 -7.26 6.88 -12.14
CA CYS A 32 -8.63 7.29 -12.32
C CYS A 32 -9.05 7.32 -13.77
N ASP A 33 -10.36 7.16 -13.98
CA ASP A 33 -11.01 7.22 -15.28
C ASP A 33 -11.57 8.62 -15.53
N GLY A 34 -11.32 9.14 -16.73
CA GLY A 34 -11.77 10.47 -17.16
C GLY A 34 -10.64 11.32 -17.74
N GLU A 35 -10.92 12.61 -17.92
CA GLU A 35 -9.99 13.56 -18.53
C GLU A 35 -9.40 14.56 -17.52
N GLU A 36 -10.03 14.68 -16.35
CA GLU A 36 -9.61 15.61 -15.30
C GLU A 36 -8.71 14.93 -14.27
N SER A 37 -7.96 15.73 -13.52
CA SER A 37 -7.21 15.22 -12.37
C SER A 37 -8.07 15.19 -11.10
N ILE A 38 -7.90 14.16 -10.28
CA ILE A 38 -8.66 13.99 -9.04
C ILE A 38 -7.72 14.11 -7.83
N PRO A 39 -8.08 14.87 -6.78
CA PRO A 39 -7.33 14.89 -5.54
C PRO A 39 -7.44 13.55 -4.82
N PHE A 40 -6.35 13.07 -4.27
CA PHE A 40 -6.27 11.83 -3.51
C PHE A 40 -5.41 12.05 -2.26
N ASP A 41 -5.99 11.80 -1.09
CA ASP A 41 -5.25 11.81 0.17
C ASP A 41 -4.86 10.38 0.54
N ILE A 42 -3.56 10.11 0.59
CA ILE A 42 -3.04 8.79 0.92
C ILE A 42 -3.18 8.46 2.40
N SER A 43 -3.34 9.46 3.26
CA SER A 43 -3.54 9.26 4.70
C SER A 43 -4.90 8.66 5.04
N ASP A 44 -5.85 8.70 4.11
CA ASP A 44 -7.14 7.99 4.20
C ASP A 44 -7.00 6.47 4.02
N THR A 45 -5.84 5.98 3.58
CA THR A 45 -5.57 4.55 3.39
C THR A 45 -5.08 3.90 4.68
N LYS A 46 -5.57 2.68 4.95
CA LYS A 46 -5.15 1.87 6.09
C LYS A 46 -4.62 0.54 5.62
N LEU A 47 -3.42 0.17 6.05
CA LEU A 47 -2.87 -1.17 5.83
C LEU A 47 -3.07 -2.02 7.06
N PHE A 48 -3.44 -3.29 6.86
CA PHE A 48 -3.55 -4.30 7.89
C PHE A 48 -2.62 -5.47 7.58
N VAL A 49 -1.99 -6.02 8.60
CA VAL A 49 -1.20 -7.25 8.55
C VAL A 49 -1.90 -8.27 9.44
N ASN A 50 -2.33 -9.41 8.90
CA ASN A 50 -3.05 -10.45 9.66
C ASN A 50 -4.27 -9.92 10.45
N ASN A 51 -4.97 -8.93 9.90
CA ASN A 51 -6.11 -8.19 10.49
C ASN A 51 -5.76 -7.16 11.56
N GLU A 52 -4.49 -6.98 11.91
CA GLU A 52 -4.05 -5.92 12.80
C GLU A 52 -3.67 -4.68 11.98
N GLN A 53 -4.07 -3.49 12.43
CA GLN A 53 -3.73 -2.26 11.73
C GLN A 53 -2.23 -1.99 11.83
N CYS A 54 -1.61 -1.68 10.69
CA CYS A 54 -0.18 -1.45 10.59
C CYS A 54 0.19 -0.01 10.96
N VAL A 55 0.74 0.17 12.17
CA VAL A 55 1.20 1.49 12.65
C VAL A 55 2.33 2.06 11.79
N VAL A 56 3.21 1.20 11.26
CA VAL A 56 4.33 1.63 10.41
C VAL A 56 3.81 2.26 9.11
N TRP A 57 2.73 1.73 8.54
CA TRP A 57 2.06 2.33 7.39
C TRP A 57 1.51 3.70 7.74
N ASP A 58 0.74 3.81 8.83
CA ASP A 58 0.13 5.07 9.27
C ASP A 58 1.18 6.17 9.48
N LEU A 59 2.29 5.84 10.16
CA LEU A 59 3.42 6.75 10.34
C LEU A 59 4.06 7.16 9.02
N THR A 60 4.16 6.23 8.05
CA THR A 60 4.77 6.50 6.74
C THR A 60 3.89 7.43 5.90
N VAL A 61 2.58 7.20 5.86
CA VAL A 61 1.65 8.03 5.08
C VAL A 61 1.39 9.39 5.71
N GLN A 62 1.42 9.50 7.05
CA GLN A 62 1.24 10.77 7.76
C GLN A 62 2.49 11.65 7.76
N ASN A 63 3.69 11.06 7.90
CA ASN A 63 4.95 11.80 7.88
C ASN A 63 5.55 11.93 6.47
N GLY A 64 4.96 11.25 5.49
CA GLY A 64 5.43 11.28 4.11
C GLY A 64 5.24 12.65 3.49
N THR A 65 6.21 13.08 2.67
CA THR A 65 6.18 14.33 1.89
C THR A 65 5.05 14.39 0.85
N ILE A 66 4.30 13.29 0.69
CA ILE A 66 3.35 13.04 -0.39
C ILE A 66 2.01 12.62 0.23
N THR A 67 1.40 13.48 1.03
CA THR A 67 0.09 13.21 1.65
C THR A 67 -1.05 13.47 0.65
N ASN A 68 -0.96 14.59 -0.06
CA ASN A 68 -1.96 15.05 -1.03
C ASN A 68 -1.46 14.91 -2.46
N LEU A 69 -2.10 14.04 -3.21
CA LEU A 69 -1.78 13.73 -4.60
C LEU A 69 -2.82 14.30 -5.54
N LYS A 70 -2.35 14.81 -6.67
CA LYS A 70 -3.20 15.15 -7.81
C LYS A 70 -3.03 14.06 -8.86
N ILE A 71 -3.96 13.12 -8.91
CA ILE A 71 -3.92 11.97 -9.82
C ILE A 71 -4.47 12.41 -11.17
N LEU A 72 -3.64 12.37 -12.21
CA LEU A 72 -4.08 12.65 -13.58
C LEU A 72 -4.77 11.41 -14.15
N CYS A 73 -6.04 11.51 -14.55
CA CYS A 73 -6.73 10.37 -15.13
C CYS A 73 -6.06 9.92 -16.44
N GLY A 74 -6.03 8.60 -16.65
CA GLY A 74 -5.21 7.96 -17.70
C GLY A 74 -3.72 7.82 -17.38
N LYS A 75 -3.18 8.48 -16.35
CA LYS A 75 -1.78 8.33 -15.90
C LYS A 75 -1.71 7.83 -14.45
N PRO A 76 -1.54 6.51 -14.23
CA PRO A 76 -1.49 5.97 -12.87
C PRO A 76 -0.30 6.53 -12.08
N ALA A 77 -0.55 6.87 -10.82
CA ALA A 77 0.50 7.15 -9.84
C ALA A 77 0.88 5.85 -9.12
N ARG A 78 2.18 5.70 -8.83
CA ARG A 78 2.72 4.57 -8.07
C ARG A 78 3.58 5.11 -6.94
N ILE A 79 3.32 4.63 -5.73
CA ILE A 79 4.03 5.04 -4.52
C ILE A 79 4.32 3.81 -3.70
N GLU A 80 5.56 3.65 -3.26
CA GLU A 80 6.04 2.48 -2.54
C GLU A 80 7.07 2.88 -1.50
N TRP A 81 7.07 2.16 -0.37
CA TRP A 81 8.03 2.35 0.71
C TRP A 81 8.64 1.02 1.15
N PRO A 82 9.92 1.01 1.53
CA PRO A 82 10.60 -0.19 2.04
C PRO A 82 10.18 -0.46 3.49
N LEU A 83 9.02 -1.11 3.69
CA LEU A 83 8.44 -1.32 5.02
C LEU A 83 8.58 -2.75 5.57
N GLY A 84 9.21 -3.69 4.86
CA GLY A 84 9.20 -5.11 5.24
C GLY A 84 9.58 -5.41 6.69
N LYS A 85 10.64 -4.78 7.21
CA LYS A 85 11.07 -4.94 8.62
C LYS A 85 10.04 -4.44 9.64
N GLY A 86 9.18 -3.51 9.25
CA GLY A 86 8.08 -3.00 10.08
C GLY A 86 6.78 -3.75 9.90
N LEU A 87 6.64 -4.55 8.84
CA LEU A 87 5.45 -5.35 8.54
C LEU A 87 5.56 -6.78 9.08
N PHE A 88 6.75 -7.37 9.05
CA PHE A 88 6.96 -8.78 9.33
C PHE A 88 7.96 -8.95 10.48
N SER A 89 7.58 -9.75 11.47
CA SER A 89 8.40 -10.02 12.67
C SER A 89 9.20 -11.31 12.57
N SER A 90 8.75 -12.26 11.76
CA SER A 90 9.34 -13.60 11.61
C SER A 90 9.03 -14.20 10.24
N SER A 91 9.62 -15.35 9.92
CA SER A 91 9.16 -16.19 8.81
C SER A 91 7.71 -16.64 9.05
N GLY A 92 6.99 -16.91 7.95
CA GLY A 92 5.59 -17.32 7.97
C GLY A 92 4.75 -16.71 6.86
N ASN A 93 3.45 -17.02 6.87
CA ASN A 93 2.48 -16.48 5.93
C ASN A 93 1.78 -15.26 6.53
N TYR A 94 1.69 -14.19 5.75
CA TYR A 94 1.08 -12.94 6.14
C TYR A 94 0.02 -12.53 5.13
N ARG A 95 -1.11 -12.03 5.64
CA ARG A 95 -2.13 -11.39 4.82
C ARG A 95 -2.03 -9.89 4.96
N LEU A 96 -1.64 -9.22 3.88
CA LEU A 96 -1.71 -7.78 3.75
C LEU A 96 -3.08 -7.37 3.21
N LYS A 97 -3.67 -6.36 3.82
CA LYS A 97 -4.97 -5.81 3.42
C LYS A 97 -4.93 -4.30 3.44
N LEU A 98 -5.05 -3.68 2.27
CA LEU A 98 -5.21 -2.24 2.11
C LEU A 98 -6.71 -1.91 2.08
N LYS A 99 -7.11 -0.95 2.91
CA LYS A 99 -8.47 -0.41 2.94
C LYS A 99 -8.46 1.08 2.62
N TRP A 100 -9.38 1.51 1.78
CA TRP A 100 -9.66 2.91 1.49
C TRP A 100 -11.17 3.09 1.34
N PHE A 101 -11.81 3.76 2.31
CA PHE A 101 -13.27 3.76 2.47
C PHE A 101 -13.82 2.32 2.44
N ASP A 102 -14.68 2.00 1.47
CA ASP A 102 -15.29 0.68 1.29
C ASP A 102 -14.45 -0.26 0.41
N LEU A 103 -13.41 0.25 -0.24
CA LEU A 103 -12.53 -0.52 -1.11
C LEU A 103 -11.51 -1.31 -0.27
N VAL A 104 -11.39 -2.60 -0.58
CA VAL A 104 -10.42 -3.50 0.03
C VAL A 104 -9.58 -4.18 -1.05
N ARG A 105 -8.27 -4.25 -0.84
CA ARG A 105 -7.31 -5.01 -1.66
C ARG A 105 -6.45 -5.87 -0.76
N GLU A 106 -6.28 -7.12 -1.12
CA GLU A 106 -5.55 -8.09 -0.31
C GLU A 106 -4.45 -8.77 -1.11
N LYS A 107 -3.37 -9.12 -0.42
CA LYS A 107 -2.27 -9.94 -0.93
C LYS A 107 -1.75 -10.85 0.17
N GLU A 108 -1.39 -12.06 -0.21
CA GLU A 108 -0.69 -13.00 0.66
C GLU A 108 0.81 -12.91 0.41
N ILE A 109 1.59 -12.86 1.49
CA ILE A 109 3.05 -12.76 1.46
C ILE A 109 3.63 -13.91 2.28
N VAL A 110 4.60 -14.62 1.72
CA VAL A 110 5.36 -15.64 2.41
C VAL A 110 6.72 -15.07 2.78
N VAL A 111 7.05 -15.08 4.07
CA VAL A 111 8.38 -14.77 4.57
C VAL A 111 9.11 -16.08 4.85
N GLU A 112 10.18 -16.32 4.12
CA GLU A 112 11.01 -17.52 4.20
C GLU A 112 12.24 -17.25 5.08
N GLU A 113 12.87 -18.32 5.58
CA GLU A 113 14.17 -18.21 6.28
C GLU A 113 15.32 -17.82 5.34
#